data_AF-A0A820L7U4-F1
#
_entry.id   AF-A0A820L7U4-F1
#
_cell.length_a   1.000
_cell.length_b   1.000
_cell.length_c   1.000
_cell.angle_alpha   90.00
_cell.angle_beta   90.00
_cell.angle_gamma   90.00
#
_symmetry.space_group_name_H-M   'P 1'
#
loop_
_entity.id
_entity.type
_entity.pdbx_description
1 polymer ?
#
loop_
_entity_poly.entity_id
_entity_poly.type
_entity_poly.pdbx_seq_one_letter_code
_entity_poly.pdbx_strand_id
1 'polypeptide(L)'
;MIPMLVEKAARGIIEEGKHIGKEREAEKMAKMLRETKNSGMKEVWRCCAYLYTLESFLYKTLNAAMRLVGDKEQEKIWRSKVRTLGPFCLLLWDDPFNTKLTTKKTLYRGATLTKEQIDAYTKMAEDD
;
A
#
# COMPACT_ATOMS: atom_id res chain seq x y z
N MET A 1 7.85 19.32 -5.67
CA MET A 1 7.62 18.34 -4.59
C MET A 1 7.22 16.96 -5.11
N ILE A 2 6.14 16.85 -5.91
CA ILE A 2 5.65 15.57 -6.47
C ILE A 2 6.72 14.80 -7.27
N PRO A 3 7.49 15.40 -8.19
CA PRO A 3 8.50 14.64 -8.95
C PRO A 3 9.55 13.95 -8.08
N MET A 4 9.97 14.62 -6.99
CA MET A 4 10.92 14.06 -6.03
C MET A 4 10.31 12.89 -5.26
N LEU A 5 9.04 12.99 -4.84
CA LEU A 5 8.32 11.91 -4.17
C LEU A 5 8.16 10.69 -5.07
N VAL A 6 7.82 10.90 -6.34
CA VAL A 6 7.76 9.85 -7.36
C VAL A 6 9.08 9.11 -7.49
N GLU A 7 10.21 9.82 -7.57
CA GLU A 7 11.53 9.16 -7.64
C GLU A 7 11.88 8.38 -6.37
N LYS A 8 11.53 8.92 -5.19
CA LYS A 8 11.73 8.20 -3.92
C LYS A 8 10.86 6.94 -3.86
N ALA A 9 9.60 7.03 -4.25
CA ALA A 9 8.67 5.90 -4.30
C ALA A 9 9.14 4.82 -5.29
N ALA A 10 9.54 5.22 -6.50
CA ALA A 10 10.06 4.31 -7.51
C ALA A 10 11.34 3.58 -7.04
N ARG A 11 12.25 4.27 -6.35
CA ARG A 11 13.44 3.64 -5.73
C ARG A 11 13.06 2.65 -4.63
N GLY A 12 12.12 3.02 -3.75
CA GLY A 12 11.64 2.15 -2.68
C GLY A 12 11.00 0.87 -3.21
N ILE A 13 10.18 0.96 -4.25
CA ILE A 13 9.58 -0.20 -4.93
C ILE A 13 10.68 -1.14 -5.45
N ILE A 14 11.72 -0.60 -6.11
CA ILE A 14 12.84 -1.39 -6.62
C ILE A 14 13.63 -2.06 -5.48
N GLU A 15 13.92 -1.34 -4.40
CA GLU A 15 14.64 -1.87 -3.24
C GLU A 15 13.88 -3.03 -2.60
N GLU A 16 12.58 -2.87 -2.39
CA GLU A 16 11.71 -3.92 -1.86
C GLU A 16 11.61 -5.12 -2.80
N GLY A 17 11.51 -4.89 -4.11
CA GLY A 17 11.51 -5.94 -5.11
C GLY A 17 12.79 -6.79 -5.09
N LYS A 18 13.95 -6.15 -4.94
CA LYS A 18 15.26 -6.82 -4.81
C LYS A 18 15.33 -7.72 -3.57
N HIS A 19 14.76 -7.26 -2.45
CA HIS A 19 14.79 -8.04 -1.22
C HIS A 19 14.00 -9.35 -1.28
N ILE A 20 13.10 -9.51 -2.25
CA ILE A 20 12.20 -10.66 -2.36
C ILE A 20 12.31 -11.39 -3.71
N GLY A 21 13.32 -11.08 -4.53
CA GLY A 21 13.53 -11.71 -5.84
C GLY A 21 12.46 -11.36 -6.88
N LYS A 22 11.91 -10.15 -6.82
CA LYS A 22 10.87 -9.61 -7.74
C LYS A 22 11.37 -8.39 -8.51
N GLU A 23 12.67 -8.34 -8.82
CA GLU A 23 13.34 -7.19 -9.44
C GLU A 23 12.67 -6.75 -10.73
N ARG A 24 12.40 -7.68 -11.65
CA ARG A 24 11.80 -7.37 -12.95
C ARG A 24 10.39 -6.77 -12.83
N GLU A 25 9.61 -7.24 -11.86
CA GLU A 25 8.28 -6.70 -11.58
C GLU A 25 8.41 -5.29 -10.98
N ALA A 26 9.29 -5.13 -10.00
CA ALA A 26 9.54 -3.86 -9.34
C ALA A 26 10.06 -2.78 -10.28
N GLU A 27 10.97 -3.12 -11.19
CA GLU A 27 11.46 -2.20 -12.22
C GLU A 27 10.35 -1.75 -13.18
N LYS A 28 9.47 -2.67 -13.60
CA LYS A 28 8.30 -2.33 -14.42
C LYS A 28 7.39 -1.35 -13.68
N MET A 29 7.04 -1.64 -12.43
CA MET A 29 6.17 -0.77 -11.63
C MET A 29 6.81 0.60 -11.38
N ALA A 30 8.09 0.64 -11.06
CA ALA A 30 8.84 1.88 -10.87
C ALA A 30 8.93 2.70 -12.17
N LYS A 31 9.08 2.05 -13.33
CA LYS A 31 9.05 2.71 -14.63
C LYS A 31 7.69 3.37 -14.88
N MET A 32 6.59 2.63 -14.69
CA MET A 32 5.23 3.16 -14.83
C MET A 32 5.01 4.40 -13.95
N LEU A 33 5.45 4.35 -12.70
CA LEU A 33 5.31 5.49 -11.80
C LEU A 33 6.14 6.70 -12.28
N ARG A 34 7.38 6.48 -12.74
CA ARG A 34 8.25 7.55 -13.28
C ARG A 34 7.70 8.19 -14.55
N GLU A 35 6.99 7.45 -15.40
CA GLU A 35 6.36 7.98 -16.61
C GLU A 35 5.28 9.02 -16.27
N THR A 36 4.64 8.92 -15.10
CA THR A 36 3.63 9.90 -14.63
C THR A 36 4.21 11.09 -13.87
N LYS A 37 5.53 11.11 -13.62
CA LYS A 37 6.22 12.05 -12.72
C LYS A 37 5.91 13.53 -12.98
N ASN A 38 5.78 13.91 -14.25
CA ASN A 38 5.59 15.29 -14.68
C ASN A 38 4.13 15.60 -15.08
N SER A 39 3.23 14.62 -14.93
CA SER A 39 1.82 14.72 -15.37
C SER A 39 0.90 15.34 -14.31
N GLY A 40 1.44 15.73 -13.15
CA GLY A 40 0.71 16.33 -12.04
C GLY A 40 0.13 15.30 -11.05
N MET A 41 -0.38 15.79 -9.92
CA MET A 41 -0.75 14.93 -8.78
C MET A 41 -1.85 13.92 -9.12
N LYS A 42 -2.86 14.31 -9.91
CA LYS A 42 -3.97 13.43 -10.29
C LYS A 42 -3.52 12.19 -11.05
N GLU A 43 -2.62 12.36 -12.01
CA GLU A 43 -2.10 11.24 -12.82
C GLU A 43 -1.15 10.36 -12.01
N VAL A 44 -0.31 10.97 -11.17
CA VAL A 44 0.55 10.22 -10.24
C VAL A 44 -0.30 9.38 -9.28
N TRP A 45 -1.34 9.97 -8.69
CA TRP A 45 -2.25 9.28 -7.78
C TRP A 45 -2.96 8.12 -8.48
N ARG A 46 -3.50 8.33 -9.69
CA ARG A 46 -4.14 7.27 -10.49
C ARG A 46 -3.19 6.11 -10.74
N CYS A 47 -1.93 6.40 -11.07
CA CYS A 47 -0.90 5.38 -11.22
C CYS A 47 -0.65 4.65 -9.90
N CYS A 48 -0.49 5.35 -8.78
CA CYS A 48 -0.34 4.73 -7.46
C CYS A 48 -1.52 3.83 -7.10
N ALA A 49 -2.76 4.28 -7.32
CA ALA A 49 -3.96 3.51 -7.06
C ALA A 49 -4.01 2.25 -7.94
N TYR A 50 -3.70 2.37 -9.23
CA TYR A 50 -3.58 1.23 -10.14
C TYR A 50 -2.52 0.23 -9.69
N LEU A 51 -1.31 0.70 -9.36
CA LEU A 51 -0.23 -0.17 -8.89
C LEU A 51 -0.57 -0.87 -7.58
N TYR A 52 -1.34 -0.23 -6.69
CA TYR A 52 -1.79 -0.81 -5.42
C TYR A 52 -2.89 -1.87 -5.61
N THR A 53 -3.69 -1.81 -6.67
CA THR A 53 -4.74 -2.81 -6.93
C THR A 53 -4.28 -4.00 -7.75
N LEU A 54 -3.09 -3.93 -8.35
CA LEU A 54 -2.48 -5.10 -9.00
C LEU A 54 -2.23 -6.22 -7.99
N GLU A 55 -2.43 -7.47 -8.43
CA GLU A 55 -1.98 -8.65 -7.69
C GLU A 55 -0.45 -8.77 -7.76
N SER A 56 0.23 -7.85 -7.09
CA SER A 56 1.67 -7.67 -7.12
C SER A 56 2.28 -7.86 -5.73
N PHE A 57 3.60 -7.97 -5.69
CA PHE A 57 4.30 -7.95 -4.40
C PHE A 57 4.06 -6.65 -3.63
N LEU A 58 3.89 -5.52 -4.33
CA LEU A 58 3.80 -4.21 -3.70
C LEU A 58 2.59 -4.11 -2.77
N TYR A 59 1.41 -4.53 -3.24
CA TYR A 59 0.19 -4.60 -2.44
C TYR A 59 0.37 -5.49 -1.20
N LYS A 60 0.95 -6.68 -1.39
CA LYS A 60 1.16 -7.66 -0.32
C LYS A 60 2.13 -7.12 0.74
N THR A 61 3.26 -6.57 0.32
CA THR A 61 4.29 -5.99 1.19
C THR A 61 3.78 -4.76 1.93
N LEU A 62 3.09 -3.83 1.24
CA LEU A 62 2.50 -2.65 1.86
C LEU A 62 1.52 -3.03 2.96
N ASN A 63 0.57 -3.93 2.66
CA ASN A 63 -0.43 -4.32 3.63
C ASN A 63 0.13 -5.11 4.81
N ALA A 64 1.18 -5.90 4.60
CA ALA A 64 1.88 -6.56 5.68
C ALA A 64 2.58 -5.52 6.57
N ALA A 65 3.32 -4.57 5.97
CA ALA A 65 4.02 -3.53 6.71
C ALA A 65 3.06 -2.65 7.52
N MET A 66 1.94 -2.23 6.92
CA MET A 66 0.96 -1.36 7.58
C MET A 66 0.29 -2.02 8.79
N ARG A 67 0.13 -3.35 8.81
CA ARG A 67 -0.38 -4.07 9.99
C ARG A 67 0.60 -4.07 11.17
N LEU A 68 1.89 -3.93 10.89
CA LEU A 68 2.95 -3.91 11.89
C LEU A 68 3.25 -2.51 12.43
N VAL A 69 2.80 -1.45 11.75
CA VAL A 69 3.09 -0.07 12.16
C VAL A 69 2.53 0.17 13.56
N GLY A 70 3.40 0.58 14.49
CA GLY A 70 3.05 0.83 15.89
C GLY A 70 3.32 -0.35 16.82
N ASP A 71 3.61 -1.55 16.28
CA ASP A 71 4.11 -2.68 17.06
C ASP A 71 5.55 -2.38 17.55
N LYS A 72 5.77 -2.45 18.86
CA LYS A 72 7.07 -2.19 19.48
C LYS A 72 8.06 -3.33 19.28
N GLU A 73 7.59 -4.58 19.26
CA GLU A 73 8.45 -5.76 19.10
C GLU A 73 9.02 -5.84 17.67
N GLN A 74 8.25 -5.34 16.71
CA GLN A 74 8.60 -5.35 15.29
C GLN A 74 9.03 -3.98 14.76
N GLU A 75 9.45 -3.07 15.64
CA GLU A 75 9.78 -1.68 15.31
C GLU A 75 10.79 -1.55 14.17
N LYS A 76 11.87 -2.33 14.24
CA LYS A 76 12.92 -2.33 13.22
C LYS A 76 12.38 -2.73 11.84
N ILE A 77 11.44 -3.66 11.79
CA ILE A 77 10.88 -4.18 10.54
C ILE A 77 10.00 -3.10 9.91
N TRP A 78 9.00 -2.59 10.62
CA TRP A 78 8.07 -1.62 10.03
C TRP A 78 8.75 -0.29 9.73
N ARG A 79 9.72 0.16 10.53
CA ARG A 79 10.49 1.38 10.21
C ARG A 79 11.30 1.24 8.93
N SER A 80 11.90 0.07 8.70
CA SER A 80 12.62 -0.21 7.44
C SER A 80 11.68 -0.10 6.24
N LYS A 81 10.49 -0.70 6.34
CA LYS A 81 9.46 -0.62 5.29
C LYS A 81 8.91 0.79 5.09
N VAL A 82 8.73 1.57 6.15
CA VAL A 82 8.32 2.99 6.06
C VAL A 82 9.39 3.81 5.33
N ARG A 83 10.68 3.52 5.56
CA ARG A 83 11.77 4.22 4.88
C ARG A 83 11.73 4.01 3.36
N THR A 84 11.44 2.80 2.90
CA THR A 84 11.40 2.45 1.47
C THR A 84 10.06 2.80 0.84
N LEU A 85 8.94 2.36 1.43
CA LEU A 85 7.60 2.45 0.85
C LEU A 85 6.79 3.68 1.30
N GLY A 86 7.22 4.39 2.34
CA GLY A 86 6.54 5.58 2.85
C GLY A 86 6.26 6.65 1.78
N PRO A 87 7.21 6.98 0.88
CA PRO A 87 6.94 7.90 -0.23
C PRO A 87 5.82 7.44 -1.16
N PHE A 88 5.69 6.14 -1.41
CA PHE A 88 4.59 5.59 -2.20
C PHE A 88 3.26 5.73 -1.45
N CYS A 89 3.24 5.40 -0.14
CA CYS A 89 2.05 5.57 0.70
C CYS A 89 1.57 7.03 0.73
N LEU A 90 2.47 8.00 0.81
CA LEU A 90 2.12 9.42 0.79
C LEU A 90 1.45 9.82 -0.54
N LEU A 91 1.98 9.35 -1.67
CA LEU A 91 1.39 9.61 -2.99
C LEU A 91 0.01 8.96 -3.15
N LEU A 92 -0.22 7.80 -2.53
CA LEU A 92 -1.50 7.10 -2.56
C LEU A 92 -2.54 7.71 -1.59
N TRP A 93 -2.09 8.19 -0.43
CA TRP A 93 -2.95 8.76 0.61
C TRP A 93 -3.56 10.10 0.21
N ASP A 94 -2.78 10.94 -0.49
CA ASP A 94 -3.17 12.29 -0.90
C ASP A 94 -4.14 12.25 -2.10
N ASP A 95 -5.35 11.72 -1.89
CA ASP A 95 -6.41 11.63 -2.90
C ASP A 95 -6.82 13.04 -3.37
N PRO A 96 -6.38 13.46 -4.57
CA PRO A 96 -6.64 14.80 -5.08
C PRO A 96 -8.08 14.95 -5.59
N PHE A 97 -8.86 13.87 -5.60
CA PHE A 97 -10.27 13.90 -5.96
C PHE A 97 -11.14 14.25 -4.77
N ASN A 98 -10.64 14.12 -3.53
CA ASN A 98 -11.30 14.47 -2.26
C ASN A 98 -12.82 14.21 -2.29
N THR A 99 -13.22 13.13 -2.97
CA THR A 99 -14.60 12.69 -3.03
C THR A 99 -14.83 11.97 -1.72
N LYS A 100 -15.05 12.74 -0.65
CA LYS A 100 -15.71 12.20 0.54
C LYS A 100 -16.95 11.50 0.01
N LEU A 101 -16.98 10.17 0.14
CA LEU A 101 -18.15 9.37 -0.21
C LEU A 101 -19.30 9.90 0.65
N THR A 102 -20.15 10.73 0.05
CA THR A 102 -21.32 11.32 0.70
C THR A 102 -22.42 10.29 0.93
N THR A 103 -22.28 9.11 0.32
CA THR A 103 -23.23 8.00 0.42
C THR A 103 -22.67 6.91 1.33
N LYS A 104 -23.44 6.52 2.35
CA LYS A 104 -23.19 5.27 3.09
C LYS A 104 -23.27 4.12 2.09
N LYS A 105 -22.15 3.42 1.89
CA LYS A 105 -22.09 2.20 1.08
C LYS A 105 -21.71 1.04 1.99
N THR A 106 -22.49 -0.04 1.91
CA THR A 106 -22.11 -1.31 2.50
C THR A 106 -21.15 -2.02 1.55
N LEU A 107 -19.98 -2.39 2.05
CA LEU A 107 -18.96 -3.12 1.30
C LEU A 107 -18.72 -4.46 1.96
N TYR A 108 -18.37 -5.47 1.16
CA TYR A 108 -18.05 -6.81 1.62
C TYR A 108 -16.58 -7.11 1.30
N ARG A 109 -15.88 -7.73 2.25
CA ARG A 109 -14.51 -8.20 2.07
C ARG A 109 -14.42 -9.66 2.50
N GLY A 110 -14.17 -10.54 1.55
CA GLY A 110 -13.87 -11.93 1.84
C GLY A 110 -12.50 -12.10 2.51
N ALA A 111 -12.41 -13.02 3.46
CA ALA A 111 -11.16 -13.49 4.04
C ALA A 111 -11.28 -14.99 4.33
N THR A 112 -10.21 -15.73 4.10
CA THR A 112 -10.10 -17.12 4.55
C THR A 112 -9.60 -17.11 5.99
N LEU A 113 -10.42 -17.58 6.91
CA LEU A 113 -10.11 -17.61 8.35
C LEU A 113 -10.07 -19.06 8.84
N THR A 114 -9.30 -19.32 9.89
CA THR A 114 -9.39 -20.60 10.59
C THR A 114 -10.67 -20.65 11.43
N LYS A 115 -11.09 -21.85 11.82
CA LYS A 115 -12.30 -22.02 12.64
C LYS A 115 -12.19 -21.26 13.96
N GLU A 116 -11.02 -21.29 14.58
CA GLU A 116 -10.75 -20.60 15.86
C GLU A 116 -10.88 -19.08 15.71
N GLN A 117 -10.46 -18.52 14.58
CA GLN A 117 -10.63 -17.10 14.28
C GLN A 117 -12.10 -16.74 14.07
N ILE A 118 -12.86 -17.60 13.38
CA ILE A 118 -14.31 -17.40 13.17
C ILE A 118 -15.01 -17.39 14.53
N ASP A 119 -14.75 -18.39 15.38
CA ASP A 119 -15.36 -18.51 16.70
C ASP A 119 -15.04 -17.29 17.58
N ALA A 120 -13.79 -16.78 17.54
CA ALA A 120 -13.40 -15.57 18.26
C ALA A 120 -14.15 -14.31 17.76
N TYR A 121 -14.27 -14.13 16.44
CA TYR A 121 -15.00 -12.98 15.88
C TYR A 121 -16.51 -13.05 16.15
N THR A 122 -17.12 -14.23 16.08
CA THR A 122 -18.53 -14.42 16.41
C THR A 122 -18.79 -14.02 17.86
N LYS A 123 -17.95 -14.46 18.80
CA LYS A 123 -18.09 -14.09 20.21
C LYS A 123 -17.97 -12.58 20.43
N MET A 124 -16.98 -11.93 19.80
CA MET A 124 -16.83 -10.47 19.89
C MET A 124 -18.06 -9.70 19.38
N ALA A 125 -18.73 -10.22 18.34
CA ALA A 125 -19.92 -9.59 17.78
C ALA A 125 -21.19 -9.82 18.60
N GLU A 126 -21.20 -10.81 19.50
CA GLU A 126 -22.30 -11.09 20.45
C GLU A 126 -22.16 -10.29 21.75
N ASP A 127 -20.94 -9.84 22.07
CA ASP A 127 -20.62 -9.04 23.27
C ASP A 127 -20.80 -7.51 23.05
N ASP A 128 -21.11 -7.06 21.82
CA ASP A 128 -21.38 -5.66 21.40
C ASP A 128 -22.90 -5.35 21.31
#